data_AF-A0A1M5URF3-F1
#
_entry.id   AF-A0A1M5URF3-F1
#
_cell.length_a   1.000
_cell.length_b   1.000
_cell.length_c   1.000
_cell.angle_alpha   90.00
_cell.angle_beta   90.00
_cell.angle_gamma   90.00
#
_symmetry.space_group_name_H-M   'P 1'
#
loop_
_entity.id
_entity.type
_entity.pdbx_description
1 polymer ?
#
loop_
_entity_poly.entity_id
_entity_poly.type
_entity_poly.pdbx_seq_one_letter_code
_entity_poly.pdbx_strand_id
1 'polypeptide(L)'
;MTQTALRPRTLRLTRRHAGTAALLVAVVGGTLGATTLLTDDSATAATATRAVVVRPVTHAGRAAAGYRVVADHRAPIECTDRAAAAVDDDIAFCGSSADYTVACWPAATAHRVLCLTDPFTRTLRRIRLAGAFPAVTAPRHPSPQALQLAGGTRYLVRDGGAAGSVREHPTWVPFYYQRHGTRAVWGPLGGDGVNRHHARWAVTVYRDDRGHGVRHGVTRAYYVGTAR
;
A
#
# COMPACT_ATOMS: atom_id res chain seq x y z
N MET A 1 -16.48 -4.21 -50.72
CA MET A 1 -15.02 -4.08 -50.93
C MET A 1 -14.34 -4.53 -49.64
N THR A 2 -14.31 -5.85 -49.41
CA THR A 2 -13.17 -6.79 -49.53
C THR A 2 -12.44 -6.98 -48.19
N GLN A 3 -12.90 -7.98 -47.43
CA GLN A 3 -12.32 -8.46 -46.19
C GLN A 3 -11.29 -9.54 -46.54
N THR A 4 -10.01 -9.32 -46.22
CA THR A 4 -8.93 -10.30 -46.45
C THR A 4 -8.73 -11.15 -45.20
N ALA A 5 -9.19 -12.41 -45.26
CA ALA A 5 -8.95 -13.42 -44.24
C ALA A 5 -7.57 -14.07 -44.40
N LEU A 6 -6.74 -14.03 -43.36
CA LEU A 6 -5.46 -14.75 -43.30
C LEU A 6 -5.66 -16.12 -42.64
N ARG A 7 -5.33 -17.17 -43.39
CA ARG A 7 -5.41 -18.59 -43.01
C ARG A 7 -4.28 -18.99 -42.04
N PRO A 8 -4.50 -19.97 -41.15
CA PRO A 8 -3.44 -20.57 -40.33
C PRO A 8 -2.59 -21.56 -41.14
N ARG A 9 -1.26 -21.47 -40.98
CA ARG A 9 -0.28 -22.43 -41.53
C ARG A 9 -0.11 -23.60 -40.56
N THR A 10 -0.60 -24.77 -40.97
CA THR A 10 -0.23 -26.08 -40.43
C THR A 10 1.18 -26.45 -40.92
N LEU A 11 2.09 -26.76 -39.99
CA LEU A 11 3.39 -27.37 -40.30
C LEU A 11 3.46 -28.78 -39.74
N ARG A 12 3.95 -29.66 -40.61
CA ARG A 12 3.82 -31.12 -40.61
C ARG A 12 4.81 -31.79 -39.66
N LEU A 13 4.37 -32.91 -39.10
CA LEU A 13 5.19 -33.98 -38.53
C LEU A 13 6.28 -34.47 -39.52
N THR A 14 7.48 -34.69 -39.02
CA THR A 14 8.40 -35.70 -39.55
C THR A 14 8.99 -36.53 -38.41
N ARG A 15 8.70 -37.83 -38.43
CA ARG A 15 9.40 -38.90 -37.70
C ARG A 15 10.83 -39.04 -38.22
N ARG A 16 11.77 -39.45 -37.36
CA ARG A 16 12.69 -40.58 -37.64
C ARG A 16 13.35 -41.09 -36.36
N HIS A 17 13.52 -42.41 -36.35
CA HIS A 17 14.02 -43.29 -35.30
C HIS A 17 15.56 -43.35 -35.24
N ALA A 18 16.09 -43.66 -34.05
CA ALA A 18 17.25 -44.52 -33.72
C ALA A 18 17.68 -44.07 -32.31
N GLY A 19 17.75 -44.88 -31.26
CA GLY A 19 18.18 -46.27 -31.20
C GLY A 19 19.57 -46.29 -30.56
N THR A 20 19.66 -46.42 -29.23
CA THR A 20 20.79 -47.09 -28.57
C THR A 20 20.47 -47.36 -27.10
N ALA A 21 20.40 -48.65 -26.78
CA ALA A 21 20.43 -49.18 -25.43
C ALA A 21 21.85 -49.07 -24.84
N ALA A 22 21.96 -48.79 -23.54
CA ALA A 22 23.15 -49.20 -22.78
C ALA A 22 22.87 -49.26 -21.27
N LEU A 23 23.11 -50.47 -20.75
CA LEU A 23 23.57 -50.86 -19.43
C LEU A 23 22.87 -50.32 -18.16
N LEU A 24 22.07 -51.22 -17.58
CA LEU A 24 21.92 -51.40 -16.14
C LEU A 24 23.27 -51.82 -15.54
N VAL A 25 23.79 -51.04 -14.60
CA VAL A 25 24.77 -51.50 -13.61
C VAL A 25 24.08 -51.50 -12.26
N ALA A 26 23.78 -52.70 -11.76
CA ALA A 26 23.34 -52.91 -10.39
C ALA A 26 24.58 -52.93 -9.48
N VAL A 27 24.74 -51.91 -8.63
CA VAL A 27 25.67 -51.97 -7.50
C VAL A 27 24.88 -52.37 -6.26
N VAL A 28 25.22 -53.56 -5.76
CA VAL A 28 24.77 -54.12 -4.48
C VAL A 28 25.66 -53.56 -3.37
N GLY A 29 25.08 -53.20 -2.22
CA GLY A 29 25.81 -53.27 -0.95
C GLY A 29 25.67 -52.09 0.00
N GLY A 30 24.61 -52.11 0.81
CA GLY A 30 24.58 -51.76 2.23
C GLY A 30 25.41 -50.58 2.75
N THR A 31 24.73 -49.47 3.01
CA THR A 31 25.09 -48.56 4.11
C THR A 31 23.82 -48.14 4.84
N LEU A 32 23.84 -48.29 6.18
CA LEU A 32 22.80 -47.89 7.12
C LEU A 32 22.28 -46.47 6.79
N GLY A 33 21.00 -46.39 6.45
CA GLY A 33 20.30 -45.14 6.22
C GLY A 33 20.17 -44.36 7.52
N ALA A 34 21.14 -43.50 7.81
CA ALA A 34 20.91 -42.36 8.68
C ALA A 34 20.03 -41.38 7.90
N THR A 35 18.72 -41.47 8.10
CA THR A 35 17.76 -40.48 7.61
C THR A 35 18.02 -39.18 8.38
N THR A 36 19.00 -38.40 7.96
CA THR A 36 19.07 -36.99 8.33
C THR A 36 17.82 -36.33 7.75
N LEU A 37 16.81 -36.17 8.60
CA LEU A 37 15.73 -35.24 8.40
C LEU A 37 16.37 -33.86 8.26
N LEU A 38 16.67 -33.46 7.03
CA LEU A 38 16.87 -32.07 6.70
C LEU A 38 15.52 -31.42 6.92
N THR A 39 15.27 -30.97 8.15
CA THR A 39 14.32 -29.90 8.41
C THR A 39 14.85 -28.71 7.62
N ASP A 40 14.38 -28.58 6.39
CA ASP A 40 14.53 -27.36 5.60
C ASP A 40 13.62 -26.32 6.24
N ASP A 41 14.00 -25.88 7.44
CA ASP A 41 13.41 -24.76 8.15
C ASP A 41 14.05 -23.45 7.65
N SER A 42 14.28 -23.39 6.34
CA SER A 42 14.60 -22.16 5.63
C SER A 42 13.33 -21.46 5.19
N ALA A 43 12.30 -21.44 6.05
CA ALA A 43 11.36 -20.33 6.05
C ALA A 43 12.15 -19.11 6.49
N THR A 44 12.85 -18.47 5.55
CA THR A 44 13.57 -17.22 5.75
C THR A 44 12.62 -16.29 6.49
N ALA A 45 12.87 -16.06 7.79
CA ALA A 45 11.95 -15.35 8.66
C ALA A 45 11.60 -14.02 8.00
N ALA A 46 10.35 -13.91 7.51
CA ALA A 46 9.95 -12.75 6.74
C ALA A 46 10.11 -11.50 7.62
N THR A 47 10.96 -10.56 7.20
CA THR A 47 11.24 -9.36 7.99
C THR A 47 9.95 -8.67 8.37
N ALA A 48 9.81 -8.36 9.67
CA ALA A 48 8.64 -7.70 10.24
C ALA A 48 8.31 -6.39 9.51
N THR A 49 7.04 -6.03 9.48
CA THR A 49 6.59 -4.75 8.92
C THR A 49 7.11 -3.61 9.77
N ARG A 50 7.77 -2.64 9.14
CA ARG A 50 8.26 -1.45 9.84
C ARG A 50 7.21 -0.33 9.81
N ALA A 51 6.77 0.11 10.99
CA ALA A 51 6.05 1.36 11.13
C ALA A 51 7.01 2.54 10.95
N VAL A 52 6.64 3.51 10.10
CA VAL A 52 7.42 4.70 9.80
C VAL A 52 6.56 5.91 10.08
N VAL A 53 6.94 6.72 11.07
CA VAL A 53 6.26 8.00 11.33
C VAL A 53 6.98 9.09 10.57
N VAL A 54 6.30 9.70 9.59
CA VAL A 54 6.79 10.92 8.94
C VAL A 54 6.37 12.13 9.77
N ARG A 55 7.27 13.09 9.92
CA ARG A 55 7.08 14.27 10.78
C ARG A 55 7.30 15.54 9.97
N PRO A 56 6.32 15.95 9.13
CA PRO A 56 6.53 16.99 8.13
C PRO A 56 6.42 18.41 8.68
N VAL A 57 5.77 18.60 9.82
CA VAL A 57 5.46 19.91 10.41
C VAL A 57 5.93 19.93 11.86
N THR A 58 6.60 21.00 12.27
CA THR A 58 7.02 21.25 13.66
C THR A 58 5.86 21.71 14.53
N HIS A 59 5.97 21.63 15.85
CA HIS A 59 4.98 22.22 16.77
C HIS A 59 4.71 23.72 16.54
N ALA A 60 5.68 24.47 15.98
CA ALA A 60 5.50 25.88 15.62
C ALA A 60 4.74 26.10 14.28
N GLY A 61 4.16 25.06 13.66
CA GLY A 61 3.44 25.16 12.39
C GLY A 61 4.32 25.46 11.17
N ARG A 62 5.61 25.14 11.23
CA ARG A 62 6.59 25.28 10.13
C ARG A 62 6.90 23.91 9.53
N ALA A 63 7.32 23.88 8.26
CA ALA A 63 7.82 22.64 7.68
C ALA A 63 9.11 22.18 8.40
N ALA A 64 9.18 20.89 8.71
CA ALA A 64 10.36 20.25 9.26
C ALA A 64 11.49 20.17 8.21
N ALA A 65 12.72 19.94 8.67
CA ALA A 65 13.88 19.83 7.79
C ALA A 65 13.67 18.78 6.68
N GLY A 66 14.00 19.16 5.44
CA GLY A 66 13.84 18.31 4.26
C GLY A 66 12.43 18.26 3.67
N TYR A 67 11.45 18.97 4.25
CA TYR A 67 10.14 19.19 3.64
C TYR A 67 10.07 20.56 2.97
N ARG A 68 9.44 20.61 1.79
CA ARG A 68 9.13 21.86 1.10
C ARG A 68 7.65 22.21 1.25
N VAL A 69 7.36 23.51 1.31
CA VAL A 69 5.99 24.03 1.30
C VAL A 69 5.70 24.60 -0.09
N VAL A 70 4.58 24.18 -0.67
CA VAL A 70 4.06 24.73 -1.92
C VAL A 70 2.77 25.46 -1.61
N ALA A 71 2.65 26.69 -2.08
CA ALA A 71 1.41 27.45 -1.97
C ALA A 71 0.32 26.78 -2.80
N ASP A 72 -0.87 26.66 -2.22
CA ASP A 72 -2.03 26.08 -2.87
C ASP A 72 -3.17 27.09 -2.77
N HIS A 73 -3.52 27.65 -3.93
CA HIS A 73 -4.44 28.79 -4.05
C HIS A 73 -5.89 28.37 -4.27
N ARG A 74 -6.21 27.08 -4.08
CA ARG A 74 -7.58 26.59 -4.13
C ARG A 74 -8.50 27.28 -3.10
N ALA A 75 -9.78 26.92 -3.14
CA ALA A 75 -10.75 27.35 -2.13
C ALA A 75 -10.27 26.99 -0.72
N PRO A 76 -10.60 27.80 0.30
CA PRO A 76 -10.33 27.45 1.69
C PRO A 76 -10.85 26.05 2.02
N ILE A 77 -10.10 25.33 2.86
CA ILE A 77 -10.47 23.99 3.33
C ILE A 77 -10.77 24.03 4.82
N GLU A 78 -11.64 23.15 5.28
CA GLU A 78 -11.80 22.88 6.70
C GLU A 78 -10.83 21.78 7.10
N CYS A 79 -10.30 21.83 8.32
CA CYS A 79 -9.67 20.68 8.93
C CYS A 79 -10.64 20.18 10.00
N THR A 80 -10.99 18.89 9.92
CA THR A 80 -12.13 18.33 10.65
C THR A 80 -11.65 17.26 11.64
N ASP A 81 -12.31 16.11 11.70
CA ASP A 81 -11.97 15.00 12.60
C ASP A 81 -10.48 14.63 12.59
N ARG A 82 -10.03 13.87 13.58
CA ARG A 82 -8.64 13.36 13.63
C ARG A 82 -8.24 12.66 12.33
N ALA A 83 -7.01 12.91 11.85
CA ALA A 83 -6.46 12.15 10.75
C ALA A 83 -6.28 10.67 11.17
N ALA A 84 -6.76 9.73 10.35
CA ALA A 84 -6.69 8.30 10.66
C ALA A 84 -5.24 7.80 10.88
N ALA A 85 -4.27 8.46 10.25
CA ALA A 85 -2.85 8.12 10.33
C ALA A 85 -2.06 8.85 11.43
N ALA A 86 -2.71 9.71 12.21
CA ALA A 86 -2.08 10.49 13.26
C ALA A 86 -1.57 9.61 14.40
N VAL A 87 -0.36 9.87 14.87
CA VAL A 87 0.20 9.28 16.10
C VAL A 87 0.43 10.28 17.22
N ASP A 88 0.24 11.57 16.93
CA ASP A 88 0.25 12.65 17.92
C ASP A 88 -1.06 13.44 17.79
N ASP A 89 -1.42 14.16 18.85
CA ASP A 89 -2.58 15.04 18.88
C ASP A 89 -2.42 16.24 17.92
N ASP A 90 -3.53 16.94 17.69
CA ASP A 90 -3.61 18.14 16.84
C ASP A 90 -3.20 17.92 15.38
N ILE A 91 -3.41 16.69 14.89
CA ILE A 91 -3.30 16.31 13.48
C ILE A 91 -4.70 15.96 12.98
N ALA A 92 -5.34 16.94 12.34
CA ALA A 92 -6.67 16.82 11.79
C ALA A 92 -6.65 16.22 10.38
N PHE A 93 -7.80 15.73 9.95
CA PHE A 93 -8.10 15.42 8.57
C PHE A 93 -8.08 16.72 7.74
N CYS A 94 -7.52 16.67 6.53
CA CYS A 94 -7.38 17.88 5.71
C CYS A 94 -8.47 17.91 4.64
N GLY A 95 -9.34 18.92 4.66
CA GLY A 95 -10.35 19.14 3.63
C GLY A 95 -11.48 18.12 3.64
N SER A 96 -11.99 17.82 2.46
CA SER A 96 -12.97 16.74 2.25
C SER A 96 -12.25 15.46 1.82
N SER A 97 -12.93 14.32 1.92
CA SER A 97 -12.41 13.06 1.37
C SER A 97 -12.03 13.22 -0.13
N ALA A 98 -12.81 13.99 -0.88
CA ALA A 98 -12.54 14.27 -2.29
C ALA A 98 -11.21 15.03 -2.55
N ASP A 99 -10.61 15.66 -1.55
CA ASP A 99 -9.34 16.37 -1.67
C ASP A 99 -8.12 15.44 -1.59
N TYR A 100 -8.31 14.15 -1.25
CA TYR A 100 -7.26 13.15 -1.09
C TYR A 100 -6.11 13.63 -0.17
N THR A 101 -6.48 14.43 0.84
CA THR A 101 -5.55 15.09 1.76
C THR A 101 -5.71 14.48 3.15
N VAL A 102 -4.69 13.76 3.61
CA VAL A 102 -4.86 12.84 4.74
C VAL A 102 -4.60 13.50 6.09
N ALA A 103 -3.72 14.50 6.15
CA ALA A 103 -3.29 15.10 7.41
C ALA A 103 -3.09 16.60 7.29
N CYS A 104 -3.57 17.33 8.30
CA CYS A 104 -3.63 18.77 8.42
C CYS A 104 -2.97 19.21 9.74
N TRP A 105 -2.11 20.23 9.66
CA TRP A 105 -1.55 20.92 10.81
C TRP A 105 -1.84 22.42 10.73
N PRO A 106 -2.00 23.11 11.88
CA PRO A 106 -2.00 24.56 11.89
C PRO A 106 -0.66 25.09 11.34
N ALA A 107 -0.70 26.10 10.48
CA ALA A 107 0.52 26.74 10.00
C ALA A 107 0.93 27.91 10.91
N ALA A 108 2.21 28.25 10.90
CA ALA A 108 2.72 29.46 11.56
C ALA A 108 2.10 30.75 10.99
N THR A 109 1.62 30.70 9.74
CA THR A 109 0.91 31.81 9.10
C THR A 109 -0.56 31.78 9.51
N ALA A 110 -1.08 32.91 9.98
CA ALA A 110 -2.48 33.03 10.39
C ALA A 110 -3.46 32.59 9.27
N HIS A 111 -4.53 31.90 9.67
CA HIS A 111 -5.58 31.37 8.77
C HIS A 111 -5.04 30.52 7.62
N ARG A 112 -3.97 29.76 7.87
CA ARG A 112 -3.39 28.79 6.96
C ARG A 112 -3.14 27.47 7.67
N VAL A 113 -3.15 26.41 6.88
CA VAL A 113 -2.79 25.06 7.32
C VAL A 113 -1.74 24.47 6.39
N LEU A 114 -1.00 23.48 6.89
CA LEU A 114 -0.09 22.65 6.12
C LEU A 114 -0.71 21.27 5.97
N CYS A 115 -0.93 20.82 4.74
CA CYS A 115 -1.49 19.51 4.48
C CYS A 115 -0.48 18.58 3.80
N LEU A 116 -0.46 17.32 4.27
CA LEU A 116 0.30 16.23 3.67
C LEU A 116 -0.65 15.25 2.97
N THR A 117 -0.55 15.18 1.64
CA THR A 117 -1.29 14.21 0.81
C THR A 117 -0.54 12.90 0.64
N ASP A 118 0.78 12.99 0.42
CA ASP A 118 1.62 11.89 0.02
C ASP A 118 2.92 11.87 0.85
N PRO A 119 3.10 10.88 1.75
CA PRO A 119 4.26 10.82 2.64
C PRO A 119 5.58 10.54 1.92
N PHE A 120 5.55 10.19 0.63
CA PHE A 120 6.74 9.91 -0.17
C PHE A 120 7.33 11.15 -0.88
N THR A 121 6.57 12.25 -1.00
CA THR A 121 6.97 13.42 -1.80
C THR A 121 7.69 14.51 -1.03
N ARG A 122 7.74 14.40 0.31
CA ARG A 122 8.27 15.44 1.22
C ARG A 122 7.77 16.86 0.89
N THR A 123 6.51 16.95 0.47
CA THR A 123 5.89 18.20 0.05
C THR A 123 4.63 18.44 0.87
N LEU A 124 4.54 19.64 1.45
CA LEU A 124 3.35 20.13 2.13
C LEU A 124 2.63 21.14 1.23
N ARG A 125 1.30 21.10 1.24
CA ARG A 125 0.45 22.12 0.62
C ARG A 125 0.07 23.13 1.69
N ARG A 126 0.34 24.42 1.44
CA ARG A 126 -0.15 25.50 2.30
C ARG A 126 -1.43 26.08 1.72
N ILE A 127 -2.53 25.88 2.44
CA ILE A 127 -3.89 26.21 1.99
C ILE A 127 -4.52 27.18 2.99
N ARG A 128 -5.54 27.93 2.56
CA ARG A 128 -6.36 28.74 3.48
C ARG A 128 -7.23 27.85 4.33
N LEU A 129 -7.29 28.15 5.63
CA LEU A 129 -8.20 27.50 6.55
C LEU A 129 -9.56 28.21 6.50
N ALA A 130 -10.63 27.45 6.30
CA ALA A 130 -11.99 27.85 6.58
C ALA A 130 -12.27 27.56 8.07
N GLY A 131 -12.82 28.54 8.78
CA GLY A 131 -13.11 28.41 10.21
C GLY A 131 -11.86 28.35 11.09
N ALA A 132 -11.98 27.63 12.22
CA ALA A 132 -10.94 27.43 13.20
C ALA A 132 -10.34 26.02 13.07
N PHE A 133 -9.09 25.86 13.51
CA PHE A 133 -8.47 24.54 13.58
C PHE A 133 -9.03 23.79 14.81
N PRO A 134 -9.51 22.55 14.66
CA PRO A 134 -10.09 21.81 15.77
C PRO A 134 -9.01 21.25 16.70
N ALA A 135 -9.28 21.20 18.00
CA ALA A 135 -8.52 20.36 18.90
C ALA A 135 -8.91 18.89 18.66
N VAL A 136 -7.94 18.04 18.33
CA VAL A 136 -8.20 16.63 17.99
C VAL A 136 -7.21 15.71 18.69
N THR A 137 -7.73 14.63 19.29
CA THR A 137 -6.90 13.58 19.89
C THR A 137 -6.58 12.51 18.86
N ALA A 138 -5.34 12.01 18.85
CA ALA A 138 -4.90 10.94 17.98
C ALA A 138 -5.76 9.66 18.13
N PRO A 139 -5.98 8.89 17.05
CA PRO A 139 -6.62 7.58 17.15
C PRO A 139 -5.83 6.63 18.06
N ARG A 140 -6.54 5.86 18.92
CA ARG A 140 -5.92 4.78 19.71
C ARG A 140 -5.29 3.69 18.83
N HIS A 141 -5.88 3.45 17.66
CA HIS A 141 -5.42 2.47 16.68
C HIS A 141 -5.33 3.15 15.32
N PRO A 142 -4.19 3.78 14.98
CA PRO A 142 -4.06 4.51 13.74
C PRO A 142 -3.98 3.58 12.53
N SER A 143 -4.59 4.02 11.43
CA SER A 143 -4.52 3.38 10.11
C SER A 143 -3.43 4.07 9.28
N PRO A 144 -2.52 3.35 8.63
CA PRO A 144 -1.47 3.96 7.82
C PRO A 144 -2.01 4.92 6.75
N GLN A 145 -1.32 6.04 6.53
CA GLN A 145 -1.55 6.90 5.36
C GLN A 145 -1.09 6.21 4.07
N ALA A 146 -0.05 5.39 4.16
CA ALA A 146 0.49 4.68 3.00
C ALA A 146 1.13 3.36 3.38
N LEU A 147 1.20 2.47 2.41
CA LEU A 147 1.85 1.17 2.52
C LEU A 147 2.93 1.03 1.45
N GLN A 148 4.01 0.35 1.79
CA GLN A 148 4.96 -0.17 0.81
C GLN A 148 4.96 -1.70 0.91
N LEU A 149 4.61 -2.37 -0.19
CA LEU A 149 4.54 -3.82 -0.25
C LEU A 149 5.90 -4.43 -0.60
N ALA A 150 6.01 -5.76 -0.49
CA ALA A 150 7.11 -6.52 -1.08
C ALA A 150 7.23 -6.16 -2.58
N GLY A 151 8.47 -5.96 -3.06
CA GLY A 151 8.72 -5.43 -4.41
C GLY A 151 8.71 -3.90 -4.52
N GLY A 152 8.46 -3.18 -3.43
CA GLY A 152 8.64 -1.72 -3.37
C GLY A 152 7.45 -0.90 -3.89
N THR A 153 6.38 -1.55 -4.37
CA THR A 153 5.16 -0.87 -4.80
C THR A 153 4.52 -0.13 -3.63
N ARG A 154 4.08 1.11 -3.88
CA ARG A 154 3.51 2.01 -2.89
C ARG A 154 2.01 2.21 -3.12
N TYR A 155 1.26 2.19 -2.03
CA TYR A 155 -0.17 2.39 -2.00
C TYR A 155 -0.49 3.54 -1.05
N LEU A 156 -1.37 4.45 -1.46
CA LEU A 156 -1.84 5.58 -0.67
C LEU A 156 -3.25 5.28 -0.16
N VAL A 157 -3.55 5.69 1.06
CA VAL A 157 -4.88 5.51 1.65
C VAL A 157 -5.93 6.12 0.74
N ARG A 158 -7.03 5.39 0.57
CA ARG A 158 -8.22 5.89 -0.08
C ARG A 158 -8.98 6.74 0.91
N ASP A 159 -9.30 7.93 0.46
CA ASP A 159 -10.01 8.92 1.23
C ASP A 159 -11.34 9.22 0.54
N GLY A 160 -12.24 8.24 0.46
CA GLY A 160 -13.55 8.41 -0.20
C GLY A 160 -13.59 8.17 -1.71
N GLY A 161 -14.56 8.80 -2.38
CA GLY A 161 -14.96 8.52 -3.77
C GLY A 161 -15.87 7.29 -3.91
N ALA A 162 -16.61 7.17 -5.02
CA ALA A 162 -17.40 5.97 -5.29
C ALA A 162 -16.46 4.76 -5.47
N ALA A 163 -16.78 3.65 -4.82
CA ALA A 163 -16.05 2.40 -4.98
C ALA A 163 -16.99 1.32 -5.49
N GLY A 164 -16.49 0.47 -6.38
CA GLY A 164 -17.15 -0.79 -6.72
C GLY A 164 -16.96 -1.84 -5.63
N SER A 165 -17.29 -3.09 -5.97
CA SER A 165 -16.97 -4.27 -5.17
C SER A 165 -16.10 -5.22 -5.99
N VAL A 166 -15.39 -6.13 -5.31
CA VAL A 166 -14.68 -7.23 -5.97
C VAL A 166 -15.56 -8.48 -5.95
N ARG A 167 -15.61 -9.22 -7.05
CA ARG A 167 -16.54 -10.35 -7.21
C ARG A 167 -16.39 -11.44 -6.13
N GLU A 168 -15.16 -11.73 -5.72
CA GLU A 168 -14.88 -12.75 -4.69
C GLU A 168 -15.38 -12.33 -3.30
N HIS A 169 -15.43 -11.03 -3.04
CA HIS A 169 -15.86 -10.46 -1.77
C HIS A 169 -16.76 -9.24 -2.01
N PRO A 170 -18.06 -9.44 -2.33
CA PRO A 170 -18.94 -8.35 -2.75
C PRO A 170 -19.17 -7.24 -1.72
N THR A 171 -18.85 -7.50 -0.44
CA THR A 171 -18.96 -6.54 0.67
C THR A 171 -17.66 -5.82 0.99
N TRP A 172 -16.55 -6.17 0.32
CA TRP A 172 -15.27 -5.52 0.55
C TRP A 172 -15.22 -4.15 -0.12
N VAL A 173 -14.46 -3.26 0.49
CA VAL A 173 -14.20 -1.91 -0.02
C VAL A 173 -12.70 -1.71 -0.24
N PRO A 174 -12.32 -0.81 -1.16
CA PRO A 174 -10.93 -0.44 -1.31
C PRO A 174 -10.51 0.47 -0.16
N PHE A 175 -9.32 0.23 0.38
CA PHE A 175 -8.70 1.02 1.45
C PHE A 175 -7.45 1.77 1.00
N TYR A 176 -6.74 1.26 -0.02
CA TYR A 176 -5.58 1.94 -0.58
C TYR A 176 -5.52 1.78 -2.08
N TYR A 177 -5.11 2.82 -2.80
CA TYR A 177 -4.84 2.78 -4.23
C TYR A 177 -3.34 2.77 -4.50
N GLN A 178 -2.93 2.01 -5.52
CA GLN A 178 -1.56 2.05 -6.00
C GLN A 178 -1.24 3.47 -6.46
N ARG A 179 -0.15 4.04 -5.93
CA ARG A 179 0.24 5.43 -6.20
C ARG A 179 0.37 5.75 -7.69
N HIS A 180 0.82 4.77 -8.47
CA HIS A 180 0.99 4.84 -9.93
C HIS A 180 0.49 3.55 -10.57
N GLY A 181 -0.83 3.38 -10.61
CA GLY A 181 -1.45 2.21 -11.23
C GLY A 181 -2.93 2.09 -10.92
N THR A 182 -3.53 0.97 -11.32
CA THR A 182 -4.96 0.71 -11.17
C THR A 182 -5.30 -0.26 -10.04
N ARG A 183 -4.27 -0.81 -9.37
CA ARG A 183 -4.47 -1.81 -8.32
C ARG A 183 -4.92 -1.16 -7.03
N ALA A 184 -5.68 -1.89 -6.23
CA ALA A 184 -6.11 -1.44 -4.92
C ALA A 184 -5.97 -2.54 -3.88
N VAL A 185 -5.74 -2.13 -2.64
CA VAL A 185 -5.88 -2.98 -1.45
C VAL A 185 -7.34 -2.98 -1.04
N TRP A 186 -7.90 -4.18 -0.89
CA TRP A 186 -9.29 -4.39 -0.49
C TRP A 186 -9.36 -5.12 0.85
N GLY A 187 -10.44 -4.90 1.58
CA GLY A 187 -10.72 -5.61 2.81
C GLY A 187 -12.17 -5.46 3.27
N PRO A 188 -12.56 -6.16 4.35
CA PRO A 188 -13.89 -6.06 4.92
C PRO A 188 -14.15 -4.66 5.50
N LEU A 189 -15.43 -4.28 5.52
CA LEU A 189 -15.91 -3.11 6.26
C LEU A 189 -15.54 -3.23 7.74
N GLY A 190 -15.26 -2.10 8.39
CA GLY A 190 -14.91 -2.04 9.82
C GLY A 190 -13.43 -2.18 10.15
N GLY A 191 -12.57 -2.35 9.15
CA GLY A 191 -11.12 -2.32 9.29
C GLY A 191 -10.46 -1.25 8.42
N ASP A 192 -9.19 -1.47 8.11
CA ASP A 192 -8.42 -0.64 7.17
C ASP A 192 -7.78 -1.47 6.05
N GLY A 193 -8.23 -2.72 5.85
CA GLY A 193 -7.69 -3.62 4.81
C GLY A 193 -6.30 -4.20 5.12
N VAL A 194 -5.75 -3.96 6.31
CA VAL A 194 -4.43 -4.47 6.72
C VAL A 194 -4.57 -5.56 7.79
N ASN A 195 -4.13 -6.78 7.46
CA ASN A 195 -4.04 -7.89 8.39
C ASN A 195 -2.71 -7.80 9.20
N ARG A 196 -2.84 -7.66 10.52
CA ARG A 196 -1.73 -7.48 11.47
C ARG A 196 -1.48 -8.68 12.39
N HIS A 197 -2.06 -9.85 12.11
CA HIS A 197 -1.97 -11.03 12.98
C HIS A 197 -0.55 -11.62 13.11
N HIS A 198 0.38 -11.23 12.23
CA HIS A 198 1.77 -11.68 12.26
C HIS A 198 2.73 -10.49 12.21
N ALA A 199 3.99 -10.71 12.59
CA ALA A 199 5.03 -9.68 12.55
C ALA A 199 5.19 -9.03 11.16
N ARG A 200 5.05 -9.83 10.10
CA ARG A 200 4.90 -9.34 8.73
C ARG A 200 3.41 -9.18 8.43
N TRP A 201 2.93 -7.94 8.38
CA TRP A 201 1.56 -7.62 7.99
C TRP A 201 1.30 -7.98 6.54
N ALA A 202 0.04 -8.21 6.20
CA ALA A 202 -0.39 -8.56 4.86
C ALA A 202 -1.62 -7.76 4.43
N VAL A 203 -1.77 -7.61 3.12
CA VAL A 203 -2.94 -7.02 2.47
C VAL A 203 -3.36 -7.90 1.29
N THR A 204 -4.62 -7.77 0.87
CA THR A 204 -5.10 -8.40 -0.37
C THR A 204 -5.24 -7.33 -1.44
N VAL A 205 -4.55 -7.53 -2.57
CA VAL A 205 -4.54 -6.60 -3.70
C VAL A 205 -5.32 -7.19 -4.86
N TYR A 206 -6.22 -6.39 -5.41
CA TYR A 206 -6.92 -6.71 -6.66
C TYR A 206 -6.43 -5.78 -7.77
N ARG A 207 -6.35 -6.31 -8.99
CA ARG A 207 -6.06 -5.51 -10.19
C ARG A 207 -7.28 -4.74 -10.68
N ASP A 208 -8.44 -5.39 -10.59
CA ASP A 208 -9.76 -4.92 -11.02
C ASP A 208 -10.83 -5.70 -10.24
N ASP A 209 -12.10 -5.38 -10.48
CA ASP A 209 -13.28 -5.94 -9.84
C ASP A 209 -13.56 -7.42 -10.21
N ARG A 210 -12.99 -7.90 -11.32
CA ARG A 210 -13.21 -9.26 -11.86
C ARG A 210 -12.08 -10.23 -11.53
N GLY A 211 -10.90 -9.71 -11.20
CA GLY A 211 -9.71 -10.47 -10.89
C GLY A 211 -9.75 -11.19 -9.54
N HIS A 212 -8.68 -11.93 -9.29
CA HIS A 212 -8.45 -12.64 -8.03
C HIS A 212 -7.60 -11.80 -7.08
N GLY A 213 -7.91 -11.89 -5.79
CA GLY A 213 -7.15 -11.21 -4.75
C GLY A 213 -5.80 -11.87 -4.53
N VAL A 214 -4.71 -11.11 -4.66
CA VAL A 214 -3.36 -11.59 -4.37
C VAL A 214 -2.92 -11.07 -3.02
N ARG A 215 -2.49 -11.96 -2.13
CA ARG A 215 -1.96 -11.57 -0.82
C ARG A 215 -0.53 -11.05 -0.98
N HIS A 216 -0.26 -9.87 -0.42
CA HIS A 216 1.07 -9.25 -0.42
C HIS A 216 1.50 -8.91 1.01
N GLY A 217 2.77 -9.19 1.33
CA GLY A 217 3.37 -8.76 2.59
C GLY A 217 3.74 -7.28 2.58
N VAL A 218 3.37 -6.54 3.62
CA VAL A 218 3.68 -5.12 3.81
C VAL A 218 5.10 -4.96 4.39
N THR A 219 6.00 -4.29 3.68
CA THR A 219 7.35 -4.00 4.21
C THR A 219 7.36 -2.79 5.13
N ARG A 220 6.60 -1.74 4.80
CA ARG A 220 6.53 -0.49 5.57
C ARG A 220 5.11 0.03 5.60
N ALA A 221 4.70 0.54 6.76
CA ALA A 221 3.46 1.25 6.97
C ALA A 221 3.77 2.68 7.44
N TYR A 222 3.22 3.68 6.76
CA TYR A 222 3.54 5.09 6.98
C TYR A 222 2.43 5.78 7.77
N TYR A 223 2.83 6.43 8.85
CA TYR A 223 1.99 7.21 9.76
C TYR A 223 2.47 8.65 9.80
N VAL A 224 1.68 9.56 10.35
CA VAL A 224 2.03 10.98 10.45
C VAL A 224 2.11 11.42 11.91
N GLY A 225 3.09 12.26 12.20
CA GLY A 225 3.29 12.89 13.50
C GLY A 225 3.81 14.31 13.36
N THR A 226 3.97 14.99 14.49
CA THR A 226 4.53 16.35 14.57
C THR A 226 6.02 16.29 14.91
N ALA A 227 6.84 17.07 14.24
CA ALA A 227 8.27 17.18 14.54
C ALA A 227 8.48 17.94 15.85
N ARG A 228 9.42 17.44 16.66
CA ARG A 228 9.87 18.07 17.91
C ARG A 228 10.84 19.21 17.62
#